data_AF-A0A0M8PBC3-F1
#
_entry.id   AF-A0A0M8PBC3-F1
#
_cell.length_a   1.000
_cell.length_b   1.000
_cell.length_c   1.000
_cell.angle_alpha   90.00
_cell.angle_beta   90.00
_cell.angle_gamma   90.00
#
_symmetry.space_group_name_H-M   'P 1'
#
loop_
_entity.id
_entity.type
_entity.pdbx_description
1 polymer ?
#
loop_
_entity_poly.entity_id
_entity_poly.type
_entity_poly.pdbx_seq_one_letter_code
_entity_poly.pdbx_strand_id
1 'polypeptide(L)'
;MAQKFISAYSAFLKRQGKLPIPGWVDTVKTSASNELPPQDADWFYVRAAACARHIYMRKTVGVGRLRKIHGSTKNRGARPAHHVDASGSVDRKALQALEKIGVLETDEDKGGRRITQSGQRDLDRIAKTTVDEEEESDEE
;
A
#
# COMPACT_ATOMS: atom_id res chain seq x y z
N MET A 1 -13.44 4.31 8.53
CA MET A 1 -12.33 5.13 7.98
C MET A 1 -11.12 4.41 7.34
N ALA A 2 -10.05 4.00 8.04
CA ALA A 2 -8.77 3.67 7.35
C ALA A 2 -8.85 2.47 6.38
N GLN A 3 -9.54 1.40 6.78
CA GLN A 3 -9.75 0.23 5.93
C GLN A 3 -10.67 0.53 4.74
N LYS A 4 -11.79 1.25 4.99
CA LYS A 4 -12.73 1.68 3.94
C LYS A 4 -12.01 2.50 2.86
N PHE A 5 -11.18 3.47 3.26
CA PHE A 5 -10.38 4.25 2.32
C PHE A 5 -9.43 3.40 1.48
N ILE A 6 -8.71 2.45 2.10
CA ILE A 6 -7.78 1.58 1.38
C ILE A 6 -8.52 0.73 0.36
N SER A 7 -9.69 0.19 0.71
CA SER A 7 -10.55 -0.57 -0.20
C SER A 7 -11.09 0.29 -1.34
N ALA A 8 -11.54 1.52 -1.06
CA ALA A 8 -12.04 2.43 -2.08
C ALA A 8 -10.91 2.85 -3.06
N TYR A 9 -9.73 3.18 -2.51
CA TYR A 9 -8.59 3.58 -3.33
C TYR A 9 -8.01 2.40 -4.13
N SER A 10 -8.00 1.18 -3.58
CA SER A 10 -7.59 -0.01 -4.34
C SER A 10 -8.54 -0.29 -5.52
N ALA A 11 -9.85 -0.16 -5.30
CA ALA A 11 -10.85 -0.28 -6.36
C ALA A 11 -10.66 0.79 -7.45
N PHE A 12 -10.36 2.04 -7.04
CA PHE A 12 -10.03 3.11 -7.98
C PHE A 12 -8.79 2.79 -8.83
N LEU A 13 -7.70 2.36 -8.20
CA LEU A 13 -6.46 1.99 -8.91
C LEU A 13 -6.69 0.83 -9.88
N LYS A 14 -7.52 -0.14 -9.50
CA LYS A 14 -7.90 -1.26 -10.37
C LYS A 14 -8.71 -0.78 -11.57
N ARG A 15 -9.74 0.05 -11.34
CA ARG A 15 -10.57 0.63 -12.41
C ARG A 15 -9.75 1.50 -13.38
N GLN A 16 -8.72 2.18 -12.88
CA GLN A 16 -7.84 3.00 -13.72
C GLN A 16 -7.02 2.15 -14.69
N GLY A 17 -6.66 0.91 -14.33
CA GLY A 17 -5.90 -0.02 -15.19
C GLY A 17 -4.48 0.42 -15.55
N LYS A 18 -3.99 1.53 -14.99
CA LYS A 18 -2.68 2.12 -15.30
C LYS A 18 -1.55 1.63 -14.38
N LEU A 19 -1.88 1.01 -13.25
CA LEU A 19 -0.89 0.56 -12.28
C LEU A 19 -0.13 -0.66 -12.83
N PRO A 20 1.18 -0.59 -13.06
CA PRO A 20 1.94 -1.73 -13.57
C PRO A 20 2.10 -2.80 -12.50
N ILE A 21 1.45 -3.94 -12.71
CA ILE A 21 1.54 -5.11 -11.83
C ILE A 21 2.76 -5.96 -12.22
N PRO A 22 3.65 -6.31 -11.26
CA PRO A 22 4.73 -7.26 -11.52
C PRO A 22 4.20 -8.66 -11.83
N GLY A 23 4.76 -9.35 -12.83
CA GLY A 23 4.30 -10.68 -13.25
C GLY A 23 4.46 -11.81 -12.21
N TRP A 24 5.13 -11.56 -11.08
CA TRP A 24 5.27 -12.53 -10.00
C TRP A 24 4.18 -12.42 -8.92
N VAL A 25 3.26 -11.44 -9.01
CA VAL A 25 2.28 -11.14 -7.95
C VAL A 25 1.42 -12.34 -7.54
N ASP A 26 1.15 -13.26 -8.46
CA ASP A 26 0.29 -14.44 -8.21
C ASP A 26 1.03 -15.61 -7.55
N THR A 27 2.36 -15.54 -7.43
CA THR A 27 3.19 -16.68 -7.00
C THR A 27 3.95 -16.43 -5.70
N VAL A 28 3.97 -15.19 -5.21
CA VAL A 28 4.81 -14.79 -4.08
C VAL A 28 4.05 -14.62 -2.78
N LYS A 29 4.80 -14.71 -1.69
CA LYS A 29 4.36 -14.22 -0.38
C LYS A 29 4.80 -12.78 -0.17
N THR A 30 4.02 -12.03 0.59
CA THR A 30 4.30 -10.61 0.90
C THR A 30 5.44 -10.42 1.91
N SER A 31 5.75 -11.43 2.71
CA SER A 31 6.85 -11.43 3.67
C SER A 31 7.41 -12.84 3.90
N ALA A 32 8.61 -12.92 4.49
CA ALA A 32 9.22 -14.18 4.92
C ALA A 32 8.64 -14.74 6.23
N SER A 33 7.79 -13.96 6.91
CA SER A 33 7.02 -14.37 8.09
C SER A 33 5.73 -15.09 7.73
N ASN A 34 5.16 -14.81 6.55
CA ASN A 34 3.92 -15.45 6.11
C ASN A 34 4.17 -16.89 5.68
N GLU A 35 3.26 -17.77 6.06
CA GLU A 35 3.28 -19.19 5.67
C GLU A 35 2.71 -19.36 4.26
N LEU A 36 1.57 -18.72 3.99
CA LEU A 36 0.82 -18.77 2.74
C LEU A 36 0.87 -17.44 1.96
N PRO A 37 0.67 -17.46 0.63
CA PRO A 37 0.46 -16.26 -0.16
C PRO A 37 -0.89 -15.57 0.18
N PRO A 38 -1.06 -14.29 -0.22
CA PRO A 38 -2.35 -13.60 -0.09
C PRO A 38 -3.47 -14.34 -0.83
N GLN A 39 -4.67 -14.36 -0.23
CA GLN A 39 -5.84 -15.04 -0.80
C GLN A 39 -6.60 -14.17 -1.82
N ASP A 40 -6.52 -12.85 -1.66
CA ASP A 40 -7.11 -11.89 -2.59
C ASP A 40 -6.21 -11.75 -3.82
N ALA A 41 -6.75 -11.97 -5.02
CA ALA A 41 -6.02 -11.78 -6.28
C ALA A 41 -5.61 -10.31 -6.51
N ASP A 42 -6.37 -9.35 -5.96
CA ASP A 42 -6.11 -7.92 -6.10
C ASP A 42 -5.24 -7.35 -4.97
N TRP A 43 -4.59 -8.21 -4.18
CA TRP A 43 -3.81 -7.80 -3.00
C TRP A 43 -2.76 -6.74 -3.31
N PHE A 44 -2.21 -6.73 -4.52
CA PHE A 44 -1.20 -5.74 -4.93
C PHE A 44 -1.77 -4.31 -5.01
N TYR A 45 -3.03 -4.17 -5.43
CA TYR A 45 -3.72 -2.87 -5.41
C TYR A 45 -3.96 -2.39 -3.99
N VAL A 46 -4.39 -3.30 -3.11
CA VAL A 46 -4.56 -3.01 -1.68
C VAL A 46 -3.22 -2.58 -1.05
N ARG A 47 -2.12 -3.27 -1.41
CA ARG A 47 -0.78 -2.92 -0.95
C ARG A 47 -0.33 -1.54 -1.45
N ALA A 48 -0.57 -1.23 -2.72
CA ALA A 48 -0.27 0.09 -3.27
C ALA A 48 -1.08 1.20 -2.59
N ALA A 49 -2.38 0.97 -2.35
CA ALA A 49 -3.24 1.90 -1.64
C ALA A 49 -2.77 2.17 -0.20
N ALA A 50 -2.42 1.11 0.53
CA ALA A 50 -1.87 1.22 1.88
C ALA A 50 -0.55 2.01 1.90
N CYS A 51 0.35 1.77 0.93
CA CYS A 51 1.59 2.52 0.78
C CYS A 51 1.35 4.02 0.51
N ALA A 52 0.45 4.34 -0.43
CA ALA A 52 0.12 5.73 -0.78
C ALA A 52 -0.44 6.50 0.43
N ARG A 53 -1.41 5.91 1.14
CA ARG A 53 -1.96 6.47 2.38
C ARG A 53 -0.88 6.69 3.43
N HIS A 54 0.02 5.71 3.60
CA HIS A 54 1.07 5.82 4.60
C HIS A 54 2.04 6.96 4.32
N ILE A 55 2.42 7.15 3.04
CA ILE A 55 3.30 8.24 2.62
C ILE A 55 2.63 9.59 2.83
N TYR A 56 1.36 9.73 2.42
CA TYR A 56 0.56 10.93 2.63
C TYR A 56 0.62 11.39 4.10
N MET A 57 0.42 10.47 5.05
CA MET A 57 0.41 10.79 6.49
C MET A 57 1.79 11.12 7.08
N ARG A 58 2.88 10.64 6.47
CA ARG A 58 4.25 10.75 7.03
C ARG A 58 5.16 11.67 6.23
N LYS A 59 4.63 12.32 5.19
CA LYS A 59 5.30 13.22 4.23
C LYS A 59 6.32 12.51 3.33
N THR A 60 7.36 11.92 3.92
CA THR A 60 8.44 11.25 3.20
C THR A 60 8.73 9.88 3.81
N VAL A 61 8.70 8.82 2.99
CA VAL A 61 8.93 7.44 3.47
C VAL A 61 9.79 6.64 2.49
N GLY A 62 10.73 5.86 3.03
CA GLY A 62 11.54 4.91 2.28
C GLY A 62 11.07 3.46 2.42
N VAL A 63 11.55 2.59 1.52
CA VAL A 63 11.22 1.15 1.50
C VAL A 63 11.48 0.48 2.86
N GLY A 64 12.59 0.81 3.52
CA GLY A 64 12.94 0.20 4.81
C GLY A 64 11.92 0.45 5.92
N ARG A 65 11.25 1.61 5.91
CA ARG A 65 10.22 1.92 6.91
C ARG A 65 8.92 1.16 6.61
N LEU A 66 8.53 1.07 5.34
CA LEU A 66 7.39 0.24 4.92
C LEU A 66 7.61 -1.23 5.28
N ARG A 67 8.84 -1.74 5.08
CA ARG A 67 9.17 -3.13 5.43
C ARG A 67 8.97 -3.45 6.91
N LYS A 68 9.30 -2.50 7.80
CA LYS A 68 9.07 -2.65 9.25
C LYS A 68 7.59 -2.64 9.60
N ILE A 69 6.83 -1.71 8.99
CA ILE A 69 5.39 -1.56 9.25
C ILE A 69 4.61 -2.78 8.76
N HIS A 70 4.96 -3.27 7.57
CA HIS A 70 4.34 -4.45 6.99
C HIS A 70 4.95 -5.76 7.49
N GLY A 71 6.00 -5.68 8.30
CA GLY A 71 6.65 -6.82 8.93
C GLY A 71 5.71 -7.43 9.97
N SER A 72 5.90 -8.72 10.23
CA SER A 72 5.09 -9.44 11.21
C SER A 72 5.94 -10.44 11.99
N THR A 73 5.37 -10.94 13.08
CA THR A 73 5.99 -11.97 13.89
C THR A 73 6.03 -13.28 13.11
N LYS A 74 7.23 -13.84 12.93
CA LYS A 74 7.43 -15.14 12.28
C LYS A 74 7.36 -16.27 13.29
N ASN A 75 6.47 -17.23 13.04
CA ASN A 75 6.50 -18.52 13.72
C ASN A 75 7.74 -19.33 13.26
N ARG A 76 8.54 -19.81 14.20
CA ARG A 76 9.78 -20.57 13.95
C ARG A 76 9.66 -22.04 14.38
N GLY A 77 8.43 -22.54 14.52
CA GLY A 77 8.15 -23.89 15.00
C GLY A 77 8.40 -23.98 16.50
N ALA A 78 9.32 -24.85 16.92
CA ALA A 78 9.61 -25.08 18.33
C ALA A 78 10.39 -23.94 19.02
N ARG A 79 10.94 -22.98 18.25
CA ARG A 79 11.69 -21.84 18.80
C ARG A 79 10.79 -20.62 18.99
N PRO A 80 11.07 -19.73 19.96
CA PRO A 80 10.33 -18.49 20.16
C PRO A 80 10.19 -17.65 18.88
N ALA A 81 9.05 -16.99 18.78
CA ALA A 81 8.71 -16.13 17.66
C ALA A 81 9.49 -14.81 17.73
N HIS A 82 9.84 -14.28 16.55
CA HIS A 82 10.54 -12.99 16.43
C HIS A 82 9.95 -12.17 15.30
N HIS A 83 10.01 -10.84 15.43
CA HIS A 83 9.62 -9.93 14.35
C HIS A 83 10.56 -10.06 13.15
N VAL A 84 9.99 -10.09 11.95
CA VAL A 84 10.73 -10.07 10.69
C VAL A 84 10.13 -9.03 9.75
N ASP A 85 11.00 -8.24 9.14
CA ASP A 85 10.64 -7.26 8.11
C ASP A 85 9.96 -7.91 6.91
N ALA A 86 9.04 -7.18 6.28
CA ALA A 86 8.40 -7.62 5.04
C ALA A 86 9.35 -7.67 3.84
N SER A 87 8.86 -8.22 2.72
CA SER A 87 9.60 -8.25 1.47
C SER A 87 9.84 -6.84 0.94
N GLY A 88 11.11 -6.46 0.80
CA GLY A 88 11.47 -5.18 0.19
C GLY A 88 11.15 -5.10 -1.30
N SER A 89 11.04 -6.24 -2.00
CA SER A 89 10.68 -6.27 -3.42
C SER A 89 9.24 -5.79 -3.63
N VAL A 90 8.31 -6.27 -2.79
CA VAL A 90 6.89 -5.92 -2.84
C VAL A 90 6.69 -4.42 -2.65
N ASP A 91 7.20 -3.88 -1.54
CA ASP A 91 7.04 -2.46 -1.23
C ASP A 91 7.74 -1.58 -2.26
N ARG A 92 8.94 -1.95 -2.72
CA ARG A 92 9.65 -1.20 -3.75
C ARG A 92 8.89 -1.17 -5.07
N LYS A 93 8.33 -2.30 -5.51
CA LYS A 93 7.55 -2.35 -6.76
C LYS A 93 6.24 -1.58 -6.66
N ALA A 94 5.56 -1.63 -5.53
CA ALA A 94 4.38 -0.80 -5.29
C ALA A 94 4.72 0.71 -5.41
N LEU A 95 5.83 1.14 -4.79
CA LEU A 95 6.29 2.54 -4.90
C LEU A 95 6.67 2.93 -6.32
N GLN A 96 7.43 2.09 -7.04
CA GLN A 96 7.78 2.34 -8.44
C GLN A 96 6.54 2.37 -9.36
N ALA A 97 5.53 1.56 -9.07
CA ALA A 97 4.27 1.55 -9.81
C ALA A 97 3.48 2.84 -9.58
N LEU A 98 3.39 3.30 -8.34
CA LEU A 98 2.75 4.57 -7.97
C LEU A 98 3.51 5.79 -8.52
N GLU A 99 4.84 5.72 -8.60
CA GLU A 99 5.69 6.75 -9.21
C GLU A 99 5.44 6.87 -10.72
N LYS A 100 5.31 5.73 -11.42
CA LYS A 100 5.00 5.71 -12.87
C LYS A 100 3.66 6.33 -13.23
N ILE A 101 2.66 6.22 -12.35
CA ILE A 101 1.35 6.84 -12.57
C ILE A 101 1.28 8.29 -12.03
N GLY A 102 2.40 8.84 -11.53
CA GLY A 102 2.51 10.22 -11.07
C GLY A 102 1.91 10.49 -9.69
N VAL A 103 1.53 9.45 -8.92
CA VAL A 103 1.00 9.62 -7.57
C VAL A 103 2.12 9.94 -6.58
N LEU A 104 3.27 9.30 -6.73
CA LEU A 104 4.46 9.52 -5.91
C LEU A 104 5.60 10.13 -6.73
N GLU A 105 6.49 10.84 -6.06
CA GLU A 105 7.77 11.29 -6.61
C GLU A 105 8.91 11.01 -5.64
N THR A 106 10.13 10.97 -6.17
CA THR A 106 11.33 10.84 -5.36
C THR A 106 11.58 12.17 -4.62
N ASP A 107 11.82 12.09 -3.33
CA ASP A 107 12.21 13.25 -2.51
C ASP A 107 13.73 13.41 -2.60
N GLU A 108 14.21 14.37 -3.39
CA GLU A 108 15.65 14.59 -3.61
C GLU A 108 16.37 15.14 -2.36
N ASP A 109 15.67 15.90 -1.52
CA ASP A 109 16.24 16.55 -0.35
C ASP A 109 16.44 15.55 0.81
N LYS A 110 15.41 14.75 1.10
CA LYS A 110 15.37 13.86 2.27
C LYS A 110 15.59 12.40 1.92
N GLY A 111 15.54 12.07 0.63
CA GLY A 111 15.51 10.68 0.15
C GLY A 111 14.19 9.99 0.45
N GLY A 112 13.90 8.92 -0.30
CA GLY A 112 12.63 8.20 -0.19
C GLY A 112 11.60 8.72 -1.19
N ARG A 113 10.31 8.56 -0.86
CA ARG A 113 9.20 8.97 -1.73
C ARG A 113 8.28 9.91 -0.97
N ARG A 114 7.79 10.92 -1.66
CA ARG A 114 6.76 11.86 -1.21
C ARG A 114 5.56 11.81 -2.15
N ILE A 115 4.41 12.24 -1.65
CA ILE A 115 3.19 12.35 -2.47
C ILE A 115 3.30 13.57 -3.40
N THR A 116 2.90 13.43 -4.66
CA THR A 116 2.82 14.58 -5.58
C THR A 116 1.58 15.41 -5.28
N GLN A 117 1.54 16.65 -5.77
CA GLN A 117 0.35 17.50 -5.66
C GLN A 117 -0.87 16.86 -6.35
N SER A 118 -0.65 16.17 -7.48
CA SER A 118 -1.72 15.46 -8.19
C SER A 118 -2.20 14.23 -7.41
N GLY A 119 -1.28 13.45 -6.85
CA GLY A 119 -1.60 12.29 -6.02
C GLY A 119 -2.35 12.67 -4.74
N GLN A 120 -1.97 13.79 -4.11
CA GLN A 120 -2.68 14.36 -2.98
C GLN A 120 -4.12 14.71 -3.34
N ARG A 121 -4.35 15.42 -4.45
CA ARG A 121 -5.71 15.78 -4.89
C ARG A 121 -6.59 14.56 -5.14
N ASP A 122 -6.04 13.50 -5.73
CA ASP A 122 -6.78 12.28 -6.00
C ASP A 122 -7.10 11.50 -4.72
N LEU A 123 -6.14 11.41 -3.78
CA LEU A 123 -6.37 10.81 -2.46
C LEU A 123 -7.43 11.58 -1.67
N ASP A 124 -7.37 12.92 -1.64
CA ASP A 124 -8.32 13.77 -0.92
C ASP A 124 -9.73 13.66 -1.53
N ARG A 125 -9.85 13.60 -2.86
CA ARG A 125 -11.14 13.39 -3.55
C ARG A 125 -11.77 12.06 -3.15
N ILE A 126 -10.99 10.96 -3.16
CA ILE A 126 -11.49 9.63 -2.81
C ILE A 126 -11.80 9.53 -1.32
N ALA A 127 -11.02 10.20 -0.48
CA ALA A 127 -11.30 10.29 0.95
C ALA A 127 -12.65 10.95 1.20
N LYS A 128 -12.94 12.05 0.50
CA LYS A 128 -14.24 12.72 0.59
C LYS A 128 -15.38 11.80 0.17
N THR A 129 -15.30 11.18 -1.00
CA THR A 129 -16.34 10.25 -1.48
C THR A 129 -16.58 9.09 -0.50
N THR A 130 -15.53 8.55 0.11
CA THR A 130 -15.66 7.45 1.09
C THR A 130 -16.37 7.91 2.38
N VAL A 131 -16.24 9.18 2.76
CA VAL A 131 -16.91 9.75 3.94
C VAL A 131 -18.37 10.01 3.61
N ASP A 132 -18.66 10.62 2.46
CA ASP A 132 -20.02 10.88 2.00
C ASP A 132 -20.82 9.55 1.90
N GLU A 133 -20.22 8.49 1.33
CA GLU A 133 -20.81 7.14 1.28
C GLU A 133 -20.99 6.49 2.67
N GLU A 134 -20.12 6.80 3.64
CA GLU A 134 -20.22 6.29 5.01
C GLU A 134 -21.37 6.97 5.75
N GLU A 135 -21.54 8.28 5.58
CA GLU A 135 -22.65 9.06 6.13
C GLU A 135 -24.00 8.61 5.55
N GLU A 136 -24.12 8.44 4.23
CA GLU A 136 -25.33 7.92 3.58
C GLU A 136 -25.72 6.52 4.10
N SER A 137 -24.73 5.65 4.35
CA SER A 137 -24.99 4.30 4.86
C SER A 137 -25.40 4.23 6.33
N ASP A 138 -25.04 5.24 7.13
CA ASP A 138 -25.40 5.34 8.55
C ASP A 138 -26.77 6.00 8.74
N GLU A 139 -27.29 6.70 7.72
CA GLU A 139 -28.62 7.32 7.68
C GLU A 139 -29.74 6.35 7.22
N GLU A 140 -29.39 5.24 6.56
CA GLU A 140 -30.29 4.15 6.15
C GLU A 140 -30.46 3.04 7.21
#